data_AF-A0A2S9Q7N1-F1
#
_entry.id   AF-A0A2S9Q7N1-F1
#
_cell.length_a   1.000
_cell.length_b   1.000
_cell.length_c   1.000
_cell.angle_alpha   90.00
_cell.angle_beta   90.00
_cell.angle_gamma   90.00
#
_symmetry.space_group_name_H-M   'P 1'
#
loop_
_entity.id
_entity.type
_entity.pdbx_description
1 polymer ?
#
loop_
_entity_poly.entity_id
_entity_poly.type
_entity_poly.pdbx_seq_one_letter_code
_entity_poly.pdbx_strand_id
1 'polypeptide(L)'
;MDDELDWRAEVLSRAPMQVSDETTPESLVDEMTERLSALMASCNGVYPTEEGWRQLAIELALRYHPAFKIETPADRTGRSGKGGKPVGFENFAVRSAMKNQIGKGLTRTEAAKIVAKMFGIAPGTARNSLTRKAPPPDFLARQPYEIKAENALLLAAKMLAQK
;
A
#
# COMPACT_ATOMS: atom_id res chain seq x y z
N MET A 1 11.80 2.81 -19.73
CA MET A 1 12.64 2.02 -18.80
C MET A 1 11.88 0.74 -18.65
N ASP A 2 12.24 -0.17 -19.55
CA ASP A 2 11.60 -1.45 -19.77
C ASP A 2 12.08 -2.45 -18.71
N ASP A 3 11.15 -3.26 -18.22
CA ASP A 3 11.33 -4.68 -17.90
C ASP A 3 12.49 -5.11 -16.99
N GLU A 4 12.76 -4.41 -15.88
CA GLU A 4 13.05 -5.15 -14.65
C GLU A 4 11.71 -5.74 -14.19
N LEU A 5 11.36 -6.91 -14.71
CA LEU A 5 10.45 -7.81 -14.00
C LEU A 5 10.99 -7.88 -12.57
N ASP A 6 10.24 -7.32 -11.62
CA ASP A 6 10.65 -7.23 -10.22
C ASP A 6 10.83 -8.65 -9.69
N TRP A 7 12.05 -9.19 -9.79
CA TRP A 7 12.40 -10.55 -9.38
C TRP A 7 11.95 -10.82 -7.93
N ARG A 8 11.85 -9.76 -7.12
CA ARG A 8 11.33 -9.82 -5.75
C ARG A 8 9.86 -10.25 -5.75
N ALA A 9 9.04 -9.61 -6.60
CA ALA A 9 7.63 -9.93 -6.74
C ALA A 9 7.43 -11.35 -7.27
N GLU A 10 8.26 -11.80 -8.22
CA GLU A 10 8.24 -13.18 -8.72
C GLU A 10 8.53 -14.18 -7.59
N VAL A 11 9.66 -14.02 -6.89
CA VAL A 11 10.08 -14.91 -5.79
C VAL A 11 9.05 -14.95 -4.66
N LEU A 12 8.54 -13.78 -4.23
CA LEU A 12 7.58 -13.68 -3.14
C LEU A 12 6.17 -14.17 -3.53
N SER A 13 5.86 -14.28 -4.82
CA SER A 13 4.60 -14.82 -5.32
C SER A 13 4.59 -16.35 -5.46
N ARG A 14 5.75 -17.02 -5.31
CA ARG A 14 5.86 -18.48 -5.42
C ARG A 14 4.99 -19.18 -4.38
N ALA A 15 4.41 -20.30 -4.78
CA ALA A 15 3.61 -21.14 -3.90
C ALA A 15 4.39 -21.59 -2.64
N PRO A 16 3.71 -21.95 -1.55
CA PRO A 16 4.35 -22.53 -0.38
C PRO A 16 5.21 -23.74 -0.74
N MET A 17 6.41 -23.79 -0.18
CA MET A 17 7.36 -24.88 -0.41
C MET A 17 6.77 -26.20 0.09
N GLN A 18 6.80 -27.22 -0.77
CA GLN A 18 6.39 -28.58 -0.41
C GLN A 18 7.64 -29.31 0.11
N VAL A 19 7.57 -29.82 1.35
CA VAL A 19 8.66 -30.61 1.94
C VAL A 19 8.27 -32.08 1.91
N SER A 20 9.12 -32.91 1.34
CA SER A 20 8.98 -34.37 1.24
C SER A 20 10.23 -35.08 1.78
N ASP A 21 10.18 -36.41 1.86
CA ASP A 21 11.32 -37.24 2.30
C ASP A 21 12.56 -37.09 1.39
N GLU A 22 12.38 -36.63 0.15
CA GLU A 22 13.46 -36.37 -0.82
C GLU A 22 14.06 -34.97 -0.69
N THR A 23 13.46 -34.10 0.13
CA THR A 23 13.90 -32.71 0.29
C THR A 23 15.13 -32.65 1.19
N THR A 24 16.26 -32.19 0.63
CA THR A 24 17.50 -32.08 1.40
C THR A 24 17.57 -30.74 2.15
N PRO A 25 18.28 -30.68 3.29
CA PRO A 25 18.52 -29.42 3.99
C PRO A 25 19.13 -28.33 3.11
N GLU A 26 20.01 -28.68 2.19
CA GLU A 26 20.67 -27.74 1.27
C GLU A 26 19.64 -27.09 0.34
N SER A 27 18.73 -27.88 -0.23
CA SER A 27 17.65 -27.37 -1.09
C SER A 27 16.71 -26.41 -0.36
N LEU A 28 16.45 -26.66 0.93
CA LEU A 28 15.68 -25.75 1.78
C LEU A 28 16.42 -24.45 2.03
N VAL A 29 17.73 -24.53 2.31
CA VAL A 29 18.56 -23.34 2.56
C VAL A 29 18.62 -22.45 1.33
N ASP A 30 18.80 -23.01 0.14
CA ASP A 30 18.89 -22.25 -1.11
C ASP A 30 17.57 -21.49 -1.39
N GLU A 31 16.43 -22.19 -1.36
CA GLU A 31 15.11 -21.58 -1.58
C GLU A 31 14.76 -20.54 -0.50
N MET A 32 15.05 -20.84 0.77
CA MET A 32 14.81 -19.88 1.86
C MET A 32 15.71 -18.64 1.75
N THR A 33 16.95 -18.81 1.32
CA THR A 33 17.89 -17.70 1.12
C THR A 33 17.38 -16.77 0.02
N GLU A 34 16.89 -17.31 -1.09
CA GLU A 34 16.32 -16.53 -2.19
C GLU A 34 15.07 -15.75 -1.72
N ARG A 35 14.16 -16.43 -1.02
CA ARG A 35 12.94 -15.78 -0.47
C ARG A 35 13.25 -14.70 0.55
N LEU A 36 14.19 -14.94 1.46
CA LEU A 36 14.62 -13.95 2.44
C LEU A 36 15.29 -12.76 1.78
N SER A 37 16.13 -12.99 0.76
CA SER A 37 16.78 -11.91 0.00
C SER A 37 15.75 -11.05 -0.72
N ALA A 38 14.74 -11.66 -1.35
CA ALA A 38 13.62 -10.96 -1.96
C ALA A 38 12.81 -10.16 -0.93
N LEU A 39 12.55 -10.74 0.25
CA LEU A 39 11.85 -10.06 1.34
C LEU A 39 12.61 -8.83 1.83
N MET A 40 13.92 -8.95 2.10
CA MET A 40 14.77 -7.83 2.50
C MET A 40 14.80 -6.72 1.45
N ALA A 41 14.94 -7.10 0.17
CA ALA A 41 14.91 -6.14 -0.93
C ALA A 41 13.54 -5.44 -1.08
N SER A 42 12.44 -6.11 -0.71
CA SER A 42 11.09 -5.52 -0.72
C SER A 42 10.86 -4.51 0.43
N CYS A 43 11.58 -4.70 1.54
CA CYS A 43 11.56 -3.83 2.71
C CYS A 43 12.55 -2.67 2.54
N ASN A 44 12.22 -1.68 1.69
CA ASN A 44 13.03 -0.46 1.49
C ASN A 44 14.52 -0.67 1.12
N GLY A 45 14.86 -1.79 0.48
CA GLY A 45 16.23 -2.07 0.05
C GLY A 45 17.19 -2.32 1.21
N VAL A 46 16.70 -2.94 2.29
CA VAL A 46 17.52 -3.33 3.43
C VAL A 46 18.55 -4.38 3.01
N TYR A 47 19.80 -4.17 3.42
CA TYR A 47 20.92 -5.07 3.12
C TYR A 47 21.03 -6.20 4.15
N PRO A 48 21.61 -7.37 3.79
CA PRO A 48 21.82 -8.50 4.70
C PRO A 48 22.95 -8.23 5.71
N THR A 49 22.76 -7.20 6.54
CA THR A 49 23.63 -6.81 7.66
C THR A 49 22.87 -7.01 8.97
N GLU A 50 23.57 -7.01 10.11
CA GLU A 50 22.90 -7.12 11.43
C GLU A 50 21.83 -6.04 11.63
N GLU A 51 22.11 -4.81 11.23
CA GLU A 51 21.15 -3.70 11.29
C GLU A 51 19.98 -3.94 10.33
N GLY A 52 20.25 -4.49 9.15
CA GLY A 52 19.20 -4.79 8.20
C GLY A 52 18.26 -5.90 8.67
N TRP A 53 18.79 -6.96 9.28
CA TRP A 53 17.97 -7.99 9.92
C TRP A 53 17.12 -7.43 11.07
N ARG A 54 17.68 -6.51 11.86
CA ARG A 54 16.93 -5.81 12.92
C ARG A 54 15.79 -4.99 12.33
N GLN A 55 16.05 -4.22 11.27
CA GLN A 55 15.02 -3.42 10.61
C GLN A 55 13.91 -4.31 10.02
N LEU A 56 14.27 -5.39 9.34
CA LEU A 56 13.30 -6.36 8.81
C LEU A 56 12.43 -6.95 9.93
N ALA A 57 13.01 -7.36 11.05
CA ALA A 57 12.27 -7.91 12.18
C ALA A 57 11.27 -6.91 12.77
N ILE A 58 11.67 -5.63 12.88
CA ILE A 58 10.77 -4.55 13.32
C ILE A 58 9.62 -4.40 12.32
N GLU A 59 9.91 -4.27 11.01
CA GLU A 59 8.88 -4.11 9.99
C GLU A 59 7.87 -5.27 9.96
N LEU A 60 8.35 -6.52 10.12
CA LEU A 60 7.49 -7.69 10.23
C LEU A 60 6.62 -7.65 11.49
N ALA A 61 7.17 -7.25 12.63
CA ALA A 61 6.41 -7.10 13.87
C ALA A 61 5.31 -6.04 13.72
N LEU A 62 5.60 -4.91 13.08
CA LEU A 62 4.62 -3.86 12.81
C LEU A 62 3.48 -4.33 11.91
N ARG A 63 3.80 -5.15 10.91
CA ARG A 63 2.84 -5.63 9.92
C ARG A 63 1.94 -6.75 10.44
N TYR A 64 2.49 -7.67 11.23
CA TYR A 64 1.80 -8.92 11.57
C TYR A 64 1.47 -9.09 13.06
N HIS A 65 2.17 -8.43 13.98
CA HIS A 65 1.93 -8.65 15.40
C HIS A 65 0.73 -7.81 15.89
N PRO A 66 -0.30 -8.43 16.53
CA PRO A 66 -1.52 -7.74 16.91
C PRO A 66 -1.32 -6.51 17.81
N ALA A 67 -0.31 -6.52 18.68
CA ALA A 67 -0.03 -5.41 19.59
C ALA A 67 0.40 -4.11 18.89
N PHE A 68 0.89 -4.18 17.64
CA PHE A 68 1.28 -3.01 16.85
C PHE A 68 0.22 -2.59 15.83
N LYS A 69 -0.93 -3.28 15.80
CA LYS A 69 -2.02 -2.94 14.89
C LYS A 69 -2.57 -1.55 15.25
N ILE A 70 -2.41 -0.61 14.32
CA ILE A 70 -2.95 0.74 14.49
C ILE A 70 -4.41 0.75 14.02
N GLU A 71 -5.29 1.20 14.89
CA GLU A 71 -6.65 1.53 14.50
C GLU A 71 -6.71 3.02 14.14
N THR A 72 -7.03 3.31 12.88
CA THR A 72 -7.19 4.69 12.41
C THR A 72 -8.66 5.13 12.53
N PRO A 73 -8.96 6.44 12.47
CA PRO A 73 -10.34 6.88 12.35
C PRO A 73 -11.08 6.29 11.15
N ALA A 74 -10.40 5.93 10.06
CA ALA A 74 -11.03 5.28 8.90
C ALA A 74 -11.56 3.87 9.23
N ASP A 75 -11.05 3.22 10.27
CA ASP A 75 -11.44 1.86 10.68
C ASP A 75 -12.61 1.86 11.67
N ARG A 76 -12.86 3.00 12.32
CA ARG A 76 -13.91 3.16 13.34
C ARG A 76 -15.25 3.52 12.71
N THR A 77 -16.33 2.93 13.22
CA THR A 77 -17.70 3.40 12.97
C THR A 77 -18.18 4.28 14.13
N GLY A 78 -18.94 5.35 13.84
CA GLY A 78 -19.56 6.20 14.87
C GLY A 78 -18.90 7.57 15.05
N ARG A 79 -19.09 8.20 16.21
CA ARG A 79 -18.81 9.65 16.44
C ARG A 79 -17.34 10.06 16.27
N SER A 80 -16.41 9.14 16.50
CA SER A 80 -14.95 9.33 16.35
C SER A 80 -14.38 8.68 15.09
N GLY A 81 -15.24 8.07 14.27
CA GLY A 81 -14.88 7.30 13.09
C GLY A 81 -15.24 7.99 11.78
N LYS A 82 -14.39 7.78 10.77
CA LYS A 82 -14.64 8.08 9.36
C LYS A 82 -15.06 6.82 8.58
N GLY A 83 -15.03 5.66 9.23
CA GLY A 83 -15.40 4.37 8.64
C GLY A 83 -16.91 4.27 8.35
N GLY A 84 -17.24 3.45 7.35
CA GLY A 84 -18.58 3.30 6.79
C GLY A 84 -18.56 2.42 5.54
N LYS A 85 -19.43 2.69 4.56
CA LYS A 85 -19.39 1.97 3.27
C LYS A 85 -18.07 2.31 2.55
N PRO A 86 -17.25 1.32 2.14
CA PRO A 86 -15.93 1.58 1.58
C PRO A 86 -16.04 2.49 0.36
N VAL A 87 -15.25 3.56 0.34
CA VAL A 87 -15.21 4.48 -0.79
C VAL A 87 -14.19 3.96 -1.80
N GLY A 88 -14.70 3.31 -2.85
CA GLY A 88 -13.87 2.76 -3.92
C GLY A 88 -13.06 3.82 -4.67
N PHE A 89 -11.91 3.40 -5.19
CA PHE A 89 -10.96 4.24 -5.93
C PHE A 89 -11.58 4.87 -7.20
N GLU A 90 -12.52 4.18 -7.84
CA GLU A 90 -13.11 4.57 -9.12
C GLU A 90 -13.72 5.98 -9.10
N ASN A 91 -14.59 6.27 -8.11
CA ASN A 91 -15.23 7.58 -8.01
C ASN A 91 -14.22 8.69 -7.66
N PHE A 92 -13.20 8.37 -6.87
CA PHE A 92 -12.12 9.29 -6.55
C PHE A 92 -11.27 9.60 -7.78
N ALA A 93 -10.90 8.59 -8.57
CA ALA A 93 -10.11 8.71 -9.78
C ALA A 93 -10.83 9.54 -10.86
N VAL A 94 -12.12 9.25 -11.10
CA VAL A 94 -12.95 10.00 -12.04
C VAL A 94 -13.05 11.48 -11.61
N ARG A 95 -13.27 11.75 -10.32
CA ARG A 95 -13.35 13.12 -9.79
C ARG A 95 -12.01 13.85 -9.90
N SER A 96 -10.90 13.17 -9.60
CA SER A 96 -9.55 13.73 -9.71
C SER A 96 -9.22 14.09 -11.16
N ALA A 97 -9.51 13.19 -12.10
CA ALA A 97 -9.36 13.43 -13.53
C ALA A 97 -10.23 14.60 -14.01
N MET A 98 -11.49 14.70 -13.56
CA MET A 98 -12.35 15.84 -13.84
C MET A 98 -11.75 17.16 -13.36
N LYS A 99 -11.22 17.21 -12.13
CA LYS A 99 -10.56 18.40 -11.58
C LYS A 99 -9.31 18.77 -12.38
N ASN A 100 -8.51 17.79 -12.78
CA ASN A 100 -7.31 18.00 -13.58
C ASN A 100 -7.66 18.64 -14.94
N GLN A 101 -8.65 18.09 -15.65
CA GLN A 101 -9.08 18.64 -16.95
C GLN A 101 -9.67 20.05 -16.83
N ILE A 102 -10.42 20.34 -15.77
CA ILE A 102 -10.91 21.70 -15.49
C ILE A 102 -9.75 22.64 -15.15
N GLY A 103 -8.74 22.16 -14.40
CA GLY A 103 -7.52 22.91 -14.09
C GLY A 103 -6.72 23.30 -15.33
N LYS A 104 -6.89 22.58 -16.45
CA LYS A 104 -6.33 22.93 -17.77
C LYS A 104 -7.15 23.96 -18.54
N GLY A 105 -8.20 24.53 -17.93
CA GLY A 105 -9.05 25.56 -18.54
C GLY A 105 -10.26 25.03 -19.32
N LEU A 106 -10.50 23.71 -19.33
CA LEU A 106 -11.66 23.13 -20.03
C LEU A 106 -12.97 23.38 -19.28
N THR A 107 -14.05 23.56 -20.04
CA THR A 107 -15.39 23.61 -19.43
C THR A 107 -15.75 22.26 -18.80
N ARG A 108 -16.66 22.26 -17.83
CA ARG A 108 -17.13 21.02 -17.18
C ARG A 108 -17.67 20.00 -18.19
N THR A 109 -18.28 20.45 -19.28
CA THR A 109 -18.88 19.59 -20.30
C THR A 109 -17.81 18.94 -21.18
N GLU A 110 -16.76 19.68 -21.55
CA GLU A 110 -15.63 19.15 -22.33
C GLU A 110 -14.79 18.18 -21.50
N ALA A 111 -14.48 18.57 -20.25
CA ALA A 111 -13.79 17.70 -19.30
C ALA A 111 -14.55 16.37 -19.10
N ALA A 112 -15.88 16.43 -18.95
CA ALA A 112 -16.71 15.24 -18.79
C ALA A 112 -16.66 14.29 -19.99
N LYS A 113 -16.61 14.80 -21.23
CA LYS A 113 -16.48 13.96 -22.43
C LYS A 113 -15.13 13.23 -22.48
N ILE A 114 -14.05 13.94 -22.14
CA ILE A 114 -12.69 13.37 -22.13
C ILE A 114 -12.57 12.30 -21.05
N VAL A 115 -12.99 12.62 -19.81
CA VAL A 115 -12.92 11.69 -18.68
C VAL A 115 -13.85 10.49 -18.89
N ALA A 116 -15.04 10.69 -19.44
CA ALA A 116 -15.94 9.59 -19.80
C ALA A 116 -15.27 8.59 -20.74
N LYS A 117 -14.56 9.07 -21.77
CA LYS A 117 -13.82 8.23 -22.70
C LYS A 117 -12.65 7.50 -22.02
N MET A 118 -11.92 8.19 -21.14
CA MET A 118 -10.78 7.58 -20.40
C MET A 118 -11.19 6.43 -19.50
N PHE A 119 -12.35 6.53 -18.83
CA PHE A 119 -12.80 5.55 -17.84
C PHE A 119 -13.90 4.61 -18.35
N GLY A 120 -14.33 4.74 -19.62
CA GLY A 120 -15.40 3.90 -20.18
C GLY A 120 -16.77 4.12 -19.54
N ILE A 121 -17.06 5.33 -19.04
CA ILE A 121 -18.31 5.66 -18.34
C ILE A 121 -19.15 6.69 -19.12
N ALA A 122 -20.42 6.85 -18.74
CA ALA A 122 -21.26 7.88 -19.34
C ALA A 122 -20.77 9.31 -18.97
N PRO A 123 -20.83 10.30 -19.90
CA PRO A 123 -20.48 11.70 -19.61
C PRO A 123 -21.27 12.32 -18.46
N GLY A 124 -22.53 11.93 -18.29
CA GLY A 124 -23.35 12.33 -17.14
C GLY A 124 -22.76 11.85 -15.81
N THR A 125 -22.26 10.62 -15.75
CA THR A 125 -21.60 10.05 -14.57
C THR A 125 -20.30 10.81 -14.24
N ALA A 126 -19.46 11.07 -15.25
CA ALA A 126 -18.25 11.86 -15.08
C ALA A 126 -18.55 13.27 -14.58
N ARG A 127 -19.55 13.95 -15.16
CA ARG A 127 -19.99 15.30 -14.73
C ARG A 127 -20.52 15.31 -13.30
N ASN A 128 -21.29 14.29 -12.91
CA ASN A 128 -21.88 14.18 -11.57
C ASN A 128 -20.84 13.87 -10.48
N SER A 129 -19.65 13.36 -10.83
CA SER A 129 -18.56 13.09 -9.87
C SER A 129 -18.12 14.33 -9.07
N LEU A 130 -18.34 15.54 -9.59
CA LEU A 130 -18.00 16.80 -8.93
C LEU A 130 -19.07 17.30 -7.94
N THR A 131 -20.31 16.80 -8.05
CA THR A 131 -21.45 17.29 -7.25
C THR A 131 -21.44 16.76 -5.82
N ARG A 132 -20.86 15.58 -5.59
CA ARG A 132 -20.78 14.98 -4.25
C ARG A 132 -19.39 15.20 -3.66
N LYS A 133 -19.34 15.65 -2.41
CA LYS A 133 -18.10 15.67 -1.62
C LYS A 133 -17.80 14.23 -1.19
N ALA A 134 -17.23 13.44 -2.11
CA ALA A 134 -16.78 12.10 -1.80
C ALA A 134 -15.62 12.18 -0.78
N PRO A 135 -15.64 11.36 0.29
CA PRO A 135 -14.48 11.15 1.14
C PRO A 135 -13.29 10.65 0.31
N PRO A 136 -12.04 10.87 0.75
CA PRO A 136 -10.92 10.15 0.17
C PRO A 136 -11.12 8.63 0.38
N PRO A 137 -10.62 7.79 -0.53
CA PRO A 137 -10.51 6.35 -0.31
C PRO A 137 -9.86 6.03 1.03
N ASP A 138 -10.28 4.91 1.64
CA ASP A 138 -9.87 4.55 3.01
C ASP A 138 -8.34 4.44 3.15
N PHE A 139 -7.63 3.94 2.12
CA PHE A 139 -6.16 3.88 2.15
C PHE A 139 -5.50 5.26 2.24
N LEU A 140 -6.01 6.26 1.51
CA LEU A 140 -5.52 7.65 1.63
C LEU A 140 -5.94 8.28 2.96
N ALA A 141 -7.07 7.86 3.52
CA ALA A 141 -7.51 8.30 4.84
C ALA A 141 -6.63 7.71 5.96
N ARG A 142 -6.10 6.49 5.78
CA ARG A 142 -5.21 5.78 6.71
C ARG A 142 -3.76 6.26 6.65
N GLN A 143 -3.26 6.52 5.44
CA GLN A 143 -1.86 6.85 5.17
C GLN A 143 -1.20 7.85 6.15
N PRO A 144 -1.80 9.01 6.51
CA PRO A 144 -1.15 9.92 7.45
C PRO A 144 -0.99 9.35 8.87
N TYR A 145 -1.88 8.44 9.28
CA TYR A 145 -1.80 7.77 10.57
C TYR A 145 -0.77 6.64 10.56
N GLU A 146 -0.70 5.89 9.46
CA GLU A 146 0.30 4.84 9.24
C GLU A 146 1.72 5.45 9.27
N ILE A 147 1.96 6.53 8.49
CA ILE A 147 3.24 7.27 8.50
C ILE A 147 3.59 7.77 9.92
N LYS A 148 2.61 8.31 10.65
CA LYS A 148 2.84 8.78 12.02
C LYS A 148 3.24 7.64 12.95
N ALA A 149 2.59 6.49 12.82
CA ALA A 149 2.89 5.33 13.64
C ALA A 149 4.27 4.73 13.30
N GLU A 150 4.59 4.56 12.02
CA GLU A 150 5.91 4.11 11.55
C GLU A 150 7.03 4.98 12.14
N ASN A 151 6.90 6.31 12.07
CA ASN A 151 7.89 7.23 12.64
C ASN A 151 8.02 7.09 14.16
N ALA A 152 6.91 6.92 14.88
CA ALA A 152 6.91 6.73 16.33
C ALA A 152 7.61 5.42 16.72
N LEU A 153 7.42 4.36 15.93
CA LEU A 153 8.02 3.05 16.16
C LEU A 153 9.52 3.07 15.87
N LEU A 154 9.95 3.72 14.79
CA LEU A 154 11.37 3.95 14.51
C LEU A 154 12.04 4.76 15.63
N LEU A 155 11.36 5.78 16.17
CA LEU A 155 11.86 6.55 17.30
C LEU A 155 11.97 5.69 18.57
N ALA A 156 10.95 4.90 18.88
CA ALA A 156 10.96 4.00 20.03
C ALA A 156 12.09 2.96 19.95
N ALA A 157 12.32 2.39 18.76
CA ALA A 157 13.43 1.46 18.51
C ALA A 157 14.80 2.14 18.74
N LYS A 158 14.99 3.36 18.22
CA LYS A 158 16.22 4.15 18.46
C LYS A 158 16.45 4.44 19.94
N MET A 159 15.40 4.79 20.68
CA MET A 159 15.50 5.08 22.12
C MET A 159 15.85 3.84 22.95
N LEU A 160 15.37 2.65 22.55
CA LEU A 160 15.73 1.39 23.20
C LEU A 160 17.17 0.97 22.93
N ALA A 161 17.69 1.23 21.72
CA ALA A 161 19.07 0.91 21.36
C ALA A 161 20.13 1.79 22.05
N GLN A 162 19.73 2.92 22.64
CA GLN A 162 20.60 3.83 23.37
C GLN A 162 20.60 3.61 24.90
N LYS A 163 19.80 2.66 25.39
CA LYS A 163 19.80 2.21 26.79
C LYS A 163 20.72 1.02 26.97
#